data_AF-A0A147HQT1-F1
#
_entry.id   AF-A0A147HQT1-F1
#
_cell.length_a   1.000
_cell.length_b   1.000
_cell.length_c   1.000
_cell.angle_alpha   90.00
_cell.angle_beta   90.00
_cell.angle_gamma   90.00
#
_symmetry.space_group_name_H-M   'P 1'
#
loop_
_entity.id
_entity.type
_entity.pdbx_description
1 polymer ?
#
loop_
_entity_poly.entity_id
_entity_poly.type
_entity_poly.pdbx_seq_one_letter_code
_entity_poly.pdbx_strand_id
1 'polypeptide(L)'
;TLTSNGISLILPETDAAAALVSGIDPTATAFTSQRDALIASAKPNLLATGQFDNLSTLVDRPDQSRIEIVTGGTIDFRNGSLTMAQGGQVTASAGKRVFAETGSVIDVSGTTGTVLPVSANAIKVNVQGNELRDSPQNRDSGTLLNSNMWIDARDLTLVPAGTGGYATDRYYTAGGLLEVSGYLNNTGHKIGEWTAVGGTITLSAPEVVAQQGALFNISGGAVQY
;
A
#
# COMPACT_ATOMS: atom_id res chain seq x y z
N THR A 1 -3.37 19.62 -18.37
CA THR A 1 -1.96 19.96 -18.65
C THR A 1 -1.33 20.51 -17.41
N LEU A 2 -0.24 19.91 -16.96
CA LEU A 2 0.57 20.49 -15.90
C LEU A 2 1.42 21.60 -16.52
N THR A 3 1.50 22.76 -15.89
CA THR A 3 2.31 23.87 -16.40
C THR A 3 3.81 23.54 -16.31
N SER A 4 4.65 24.22 -17.11
CA SER A 4 6.10 24.10 -16.93
C SER A 4 6.47 24.51 -15.51
N ASN A 5 7.33 23.72 -14.85
CA ASN A 5 7.67 23.85 -13.43
C ASN A 5 6.48 23.75 -12.45
N GLY A 6 5.35 23.16 -12.87
CA GLY A 6 4.22 22.88 -11.99
C GLY A 6 4.50 21.70 -11.05
N ILE A 7 4.01 21.78 -9.82
CA ILE A 7 4.13 20.73 -8.81
C ILE A 7 2.73 20.26 -8.42
N SER A 8 2.50 18.95 -8.52
CA SER A 8 1.36 18.24 -7.94
C SER A 8 1.91 17.16 -7.01
N LEU A 9 1.58 17.24 -5.73
CA LEU A 9 2.23 16.43 -4.69
C LEU A 9 1.21 15.90 -3.68
N ILE A 10 1.31 14.61 -3.37
CA ILE A 10 0.70 13.97 -2.20
C ILE A 10 1.81 13.25 -1.42
N LEU A 11 1.94 13.60 -0.14
CA LEU A 11 2.90 12.98 0.78
C LEU A 11 2.14 12.15 1.83
N PRO A 12 2.59 10.93 2.13
CA PRO A 12 2.08 10.18 3.27
C PRO A 12 2.50 10.84 4.59
N GLU A 13 1.69 10.62 5.64
CA GLU A 13 1.89 11.13 7.00
C GLU A 13 3.11 10.48 7.69
N THR A 14 4.30 10.81 7.19
CA THR A 14 5.60 10.34 7.69
C THR A 14 6.29 11.42 8.51
N ASP A 15 7.32 11.05 9.27
CA ASP A 15 8.14 12.01 10.02
C ASP A 15 8.73 13.10 9.11
N ALA A 16 9.14 12.72 7.89
CA ALA A 16 9.64 13.65 6.89
C ALA A 16 8.55 14.65 6.42
N ALA A 17 7.31 14.18 6.23
CA ALA A 17 6.20 15.06 5.86
C ALA A 17 5.81 15.99 7.01
N ALA A 18 5.80 15.50 8.26
CA ALA A 18 5.49 16.29 9.45
C ALA A 18 6.52 17.41 9.70
N ALA A 19 7.77 17.23 9.28
CA ALA A 19 8.79 18.27 9.31
C ALA A 19 8.53 19.41 8.30
N LEU A 20 7.77 19.15 7.23
CA LEU A 20 7.47 20.11 6.17
C LEU A 20 6.09 20.77 6.33
N VAL A 21 5.09 20.03 6.82
CA VAL A 21 3.69 20.45 6.90
C VAL A 21 3.17 20.27 8.31
N SER A 22 2.69 21.37 8.92
CA SER A 22 2.08 21.35 10.25
C SER A 22 0.75 20.60 10.26
N GLY A 23 0.48 19.84 11.34
CA GLY A 23 -0.80 19.15 11.54
C GLY A 23 -0.81 17.68 11.10
N ILE A 24 0.33 17.17 10.61
CA ILE A 24 0.53 15.74 10.33
C ILE A 24 0.86 15.00 11.63
N ASP A 25 0.20 13.86 11.87
CA ASP A 25 0.54 12.93 12.95
C ASP A 25 1.28 11.70 12.39
N PRO A 26 2.62 11.68 12.41
CA PRO A 26 3.40 10.56 11.88
C PRO A 26 3.39 9.32 12.80
N THR A 27 2.66 9.37 13.92
CA THR A 27 2.50 8.27 14.86
C THR A 27 1.20 7.51 14.67
N ALA A 28 0.29 8.02 13.83
CA ALA A 28 -0.95 7.35 13.50
C ALA A 28 -0.69 5.95 12.92
N THR A 29 -1.44 4.97 13.42
CA THR A 29 -1.38 3.58 12.96
C THR A 29 -2.72 3.11 12.47
N ALA A 30 -2.72 2.23 11.47
CA ALA A 30 -3.90 1.48 11.04
C ALA A 30 -3.60 -0.02 11.05
N PHE A 31 -4.64 -0.83 11.22
CA PHE A 31 -4.50 -2.28 11.29
C PHE A 31 -4.37 -2.91 9.90
N THR A 32 -3.66 -4.04 9.82
CA THR A 32 -3.59 -4.87 8.61
C THR A 32 -4.98 -5.18 8.05
N SER A 33 -5.94 -5.55 8.91
CA SER A 33 -7.32 -5.81 8.50
C SER A 33 -8.04 -4.61 7.88
N GLN A 34 -7.78 -3.39 8.37
CA GLN A 34 -8.37 -2.17 7.80
C GLN A 34 -7.79 -1.91 6.41
N ARG A 35 -6.48 -2.07 6.25
CA ARG A 35 -5.83 -2.00 4.95
C ARG A 35 -6.40 -3.04 4.00
N ASP A 36 -6.42 -4.32 4.38
CA ASP A 36 -6.91 -5.41 3.54
C ASP A 36 -8.37 -5.21 3.11
N ALA A 37 -9.21 -4.65 3.99
CA ALA A 37 -10.57 -4.28 3.64
C ALA A 37 -10.62 -3.18 2.56
N LEU A 38 -9.76 -2.16 2.65
CA LEU A 38 -9.64 -1.13 1.60
C LEU A 38 -9.16 -1.75 0.29
N ILE A 39 -8.18 -2.66 0.34
CA ILE A 39 -7.70 -3.40 -0.84
C ILE A 39 -8.82 -4.19 -1.50
N ALA A 40 -9.60 -4.95 -0.72
CA ALA A 40 -10.73 -5.74 -1.21
C ALA A 40 -11.87 -4.86 -1.75
N SER A 41 -11.97 -3.60 -1.29
CA SER A 41 -12.95 -2.63 -1.78
C SER A 41 -12.55 -1.97 -3.11
N ALA A 42 -11.32 -2.18 -3.59
CA ALA A 42 -10.80 -1.57 -4.80
C ALA A 42 -11.69 -1.86 -6.02
N LYS A 43 -12.27 -0.80 -6.59
CA LYS A 43 -13.17 -0.86 -7.74
C LYS A 43 -13.01 0.39 -8.60
N PRO A 44 -13.37 0.35 -9.90
CA PRO A 44 -13.51 1.56 -10.71
C PRO A 44 -14.56 2.51 -10.14
N ASN A 45 -14.45 3.80 -10.48
CA ASN A 45 -15.50 4.76 -10.16
C ASN A 45 -16.80 4.42 -10.92
N LEU A 46 -17.86 4.04 -10.20
CA LEU A 46 -19.14 3.64 -10.79
C LEU A 46 -19.87 4.80 -11.51
N LEU A 47 -19.47 6.04 -11.24
CA LEU A 47 -19.99 7.24 -11.92
C LEU A 47 -19.30 7.47 -13.28
N ALA A 48 -18.20 6.79 -13.57
CA ALA A 48 -17.51 6.84 -14.87
C ALA A 48 -18.28 6.03 -15.93
N THR A 49 -19.48 6.49 -16.28
CA THR A 49 -20.43 5.82 -17.19
C THR A 49 -20.14 6.07 -18.69
N GLY A 50 -19.09 6.83 -19.01
CA GLY A 50 -18.69 7.16 -20.37
C GLY A 50 -19.47 8.31 -21.02
N GLN A 51 -20.46 8.89 -20.32
CA GLN A 51 -21.16 10.10 -20.80
C GLN A 51 -20.23 11.32 -20.84
N PHE A 52 -19.32 11.40 -19.86
CA PHE A 52 -18.27 12.42 -19.77
C PHE A 52 -16.92 11.75 -19.56
N ASP A 53 -15.86 12.42 -19.98
CA ASP A 53 -14.46 12.00 -19.95
C ASP A 53 -13.69 12.60 -18.76
N ASN A 54 -14.40 12.99 -17.71
CA ASN A 54 -13.86 13.68 -16.53
C ASN A 54 -13.67 12.76 -15.31
N LEU A 55 -14.01 11.47 -15.43
CA LEU A 55 -13.84 10.46 -14.38
C LEU A 55 -13.05 9.27 -14.92
N SER A 56 -12.12 8.74 -14.12
CA SER A 56 -11.33 7.58 -14.52
C SER A 56 -12.14 6.28 -14.39
N THR A 57 -12.01 5.42 -15.39
CA THR A 57 -12.49 4.02 -15.34
C THR A 57 -11.46 3.08 -14.73
N LEU A 58 -10.28 3.58 -14.34
CA LEU A 58 -9.22 2.78 -13.74
C LEU A 58 -9.53 2.52 -12.27
N VAL A 59 -9.33 1.27 -11.87
CA VAL A 59 -9.50 0.80 -10.49
C VAL A 59 -8.72 1.70 -9.55
N ASP A 60 -9.33 2.08 -8.43
CA ASP A 60 -8.66 2.77 -7.34
C ASP A 60 -8.32 1.83 -6.20
N ARG A 61 -7.17 2.07 -5.57
CA ARG A 61 -6.71 1.44 -4.34
C ARG A 61 -6.87 2.41 -3.18
N PRO A 62 -7.96 2.33 -2.41
CA PRO A 62 -8.23 3.27 -1.33
C PRO A 62 -7.23 3.19 -0.16
N ASP A 63 -6.41 2.13 -0.10
CA ASP A 63 -5.29 2.03 0.85
C ASP A 63 -4.10 2.92 0.48
N GLN A 64 -4.10 3.52 -0.72
CA GLN A 64 -3.02 4.33 -1.26
C GLN A 64 -3.52 5.71 -1.67
N SER A 65 -2.70 6.74 -1.44
CA SER A 65 -2.95 8.07 -2.00
C SER A 65 -2.94 8.02 -3.53
N ARG A 66 -3.74 8.85 -4.21
CA ARG A 66 -3.83 8.90 -5.67
C ARG A 66 -3.84 10.31 -6.22
N ILE A 67 -2.95 10.59 -7.16
CA ILE A 67 -3.12 11.67 -8.13
C ILE A 67 -3.83 11.09 -9.35
N GLU A 68 -5.02 11.59 -9.64
CA GLU A 68 -5.80 11.23 -10.82
C GLU A 68 -5.87 12.41 -11.80
N ILE A 69 -5.53 12.15 -13.06
CA ILE A 69 -5.62 13.11 -14.16
C ILE A 69 -6.46 12.46 -15.27
N VAL A 70 -7.58 13.08 -15.62
CA VAL A 70 -8.51 12.54 -16.64
C VAL A 70 -8.85 13.64 -17.65
N THR A 71 -8.84 13.29 -18.93
CA THR A 71 -9.29 14.15 -20.02
C THR A 71 -9.64 13.32 -21.26
N GLY A 72 -10.60 13.70 -22.10
CA GLY A 72 -10.74 13.11 -23.44
C GLY A 72 -9.75 13.65 -24.47
N GLY A 73 -8.91 14.62 -24.07
CA GLY A 73 -7.85 15.18 -24.89
C GLY A 73 -6.49 14.54 -24.65
N THR A 74 -5.48 15.40 -24.57
CA THR A 74 -4.09 15.02 -24.30
C THR A 74 -3.72 15.42 -22.88
N ILE A 75 -3.08 14.51 -22.15
CA ILE A 75 -2.34 14.83 -20.93
C ILE A 75 -0.91 15.16 -21.34
N ASP A 76 -0.43 16.29 -20.86
CA ASP A 76 0.91 16.79 -21.14
C ASP A 76 1.60 17.11 -19.80
N PHE A 77 2.59 16.28 -19.47
CA PHE A 77 3.53 16.46 -18.37
C PHE A 77 4.70 17.28 -18.90
N ARG A 78 4.62 18.61 -18.70
CA ARG A 78 5.56 19.56 -19.29
C ARG A 78 6.96 19.47 -18.69
N ASN A 79 7.92 20.04 -19.41
CA ASN A 79 9.30 20.18 -18.98
C ASN A 79 9.39 20.80 -17.58
N GLY A 80 10.14 20.12 -16.70
CA GLY A 80 10.33 20.52 -15.31
C GLY A 80 9.12 20.29 -14.40
N SER A 81 8.01 19.73 -14.89
CA SER A 81 6.86 19.42 -14.02
C SER A 81 7.15 18.23 -13.11
N LEU A 82 6.61 18.28 -11.90
CA LEU A 82 6.66 17.20 -10.91
C LEU A 82 5.25 16.75 -10.57
N THR A 83 4.98 15.46 -10.75
CA THR A 83 3.76 14.79 -10.27
C THR A 83 4.17 13.67 -9.33
N MET A 84 3.92 13.83 -8.03
CA MET A 84 4.43 12.92 -7.02
C MET A 84 3.33 12.42 -6.08
N ALA A 85 3.22 11.10 -5.96
CA ALA A 85 2.38 10.42 -4.96
C ALA A 85 3.23 9.33 -4.29
N GLN A 86 4.00 9.70 -3.26
CA GLN A 86 5.02 8.82 -2.67
C GLN A 86 4.39 7.56 -2.06
N GLY A 87 4.82 6.38 -2.54
CA GLY A 87 4.22 5.07 -2.20
C GLY A 87 2.75 4.91 -2.60
N GLY A 88 2.22 5.81 -3.41
CA GLY A 88 0.82 5.88 -3.83
C GLY A 88 0.62 5.60 -5.31
N GLN A 89 -0.36 6.28 -5.91
CA GLN A 89 -0.78 6.07 -7.30
C GLN A 89 -0.67 7.39 -8.07
N VAL A 90 -0.09 7.36 -9.27
CA VAL A 90 -0.31 8.39 -10.30
C VAL A 90 -1.02 7.73 -11.47
N THR A 91 -2.23 8.20 -11.72
CA THR A 91 -3.10 7.64 -12.76
C THR A 91 -3.48 8.73 -13.75
N ALA A 92 -3.07 8.56 -15.00
CA ALA A 92 -3.34 9.46 -16.10
C ALA A 92 -4.17 8.75 -17.18
N SER A 93 -5.39 9.22 -17.42
CA SER A 93 -6.30 8.68 -18.44
C SER A 93 -6.60 9.76 -19.48
N ALA A 94 -6.16 9.55 -20.72
CA ALA A 94 -6.31 10.49 -21.81
C ALA A 94 -7.05 9.85 -23.00
N GLY A 95 -8.06 10.54 -23.54
CA GLY A 95 -8.77 10.08 -24.74
C GLY A 95 -7.94 10.10 -26.02
N LYS A 96 -6.82 10.83 -26.04
CA LYS A 96 -5.91 10.92 -27.21
C LYS A 96 -4.49 10.47 -26.89
N ARG A 97 -3.81 11.18 -26.00
CA ARG A 97 -2.37 10.98 -25.77
C ARG A 97 -1.98 11.31 -24.34
N VAL A 98 -1.03 10.56 -23.79
CA VAL A 98 -0.20 11.00 -22.66
C VAL A 98 1.19 11.33 -23.19
N PHE A 99 1.65 12.55 -22.96
CA PHE A 99 2.94 13.06 -23.39
C PHE A 99 3.77 13.48 -22.17
N ALA A 100 4.98 12.95 -22.04
CA ALA A 100 5.94 13.34 -21.02
C ALA A 100 7.14 14.02 -21.68
N GLU A 101 7.26 15.33 -21.46
CA GLU A 101 8.36 16.13 -21.98
C GLU A 101 9.67 15.80 -21.27
N THR A 102 10.80 16.11 -21.91
CA THR A 102 12.13 16.05 -21.29
C THR A 102 12.10 16.79 -19.95
N GLY A 103 12.65 16.22 -18.88
CA GLY A 103 12.71 16.83 -17.55
C GLY A 103 11.39 16.84 -16.78
N SER A 104 10.30 16.28 -17.32
CA SER A 104 9.13 15.96 -16.50
C SER A 104 9.45 14.81 -15.56
N VAL A 105 8.87 14.84 -14.36
CA VAL A 105 9.05 13.83 -13.33
C VAL A 105 7.69 13.33 -12.87
N ILE A 106 7.47 12.04 -12.99
CA ILE A 106 6.35 11.33 -12.36
C ILE A 106 6.95 10.39 -11.31
N ASP A 107 6.63 10.62 -10.04
CA ASP A 107 7.29 9.96 -8.92
C ASP A 107 6.28 9.29 -7.99
N VAL A 108 6.37 7.97 -7.89
CA VAL A 108 5.62 7.17 -6.92
C VAL A 108 6.57 6.38 -6.02
N SER A 109 7.82 6.82 -5.91
CA SER A 109 8.83 6.10 -5.15
C SER A 109 8.44 5.93 -3.69
N GLY A 110 9.07 4.95 -3.05
CA GLY A 110 8.82 4.62 -1.66
C GLY A 110 9.17 5.76 -0.72
N THR A 111 8.56 5.75 0.47
CA THR A 111 8.99 6.67 1.53
C THR A 111 10.44 6.41 1.93
N THR A 112 11.20 7.50 2.05
CA THR A 112 12.56 7.49 2.56
C THR A 112 12.56 7.92 4.02
N GLY A 113 13.47 7.38 4.83
CA GLY A 113 13.55 7.70 6.26
C GLY A 113 12.63 6.89 7.16
N THR A 114 11.71 6.08 6.62
CA THR A 114 11.01 5.05 7.40
C THR A 114 11.99 3.90 7.67
N VAL A 115 12.46 3.77 8.91
CA VAL A 115 13.19 2.57 9.33
C VAL A 115 12.16 1.51 9.68
N LEU A 116 12.10 0.44 8.89
CA LEU A 116 11.35 -0.76 9.24
C LEU A 116 12.30 -1.73 9.96
N PRO A 117 12.34 -1.75 11.31
CA PRO A 117 13.21 -2.67 12.01
C PRO A 117 12.75 -4.10 11.73
N VAL A 118 13.67 -5.07 11.73
CA VAL A 118 13.30 -6.49 11.58
C VAL A 118 12.27 -6.92 12.63
N SER A 119 12.30 -6.31 13.82
CA SER A 119 11.32 -6.51 14.89
C SER A 119 9.89 -6.08 14.54
N ALA A 120 9.68 -5.23 13.53
CA ALA A 120 8.34 -4.88 13.06
C ALA A 120 7.61 -6.08 12.43
N ASN A 121 8.35 -7.11 12.01
CA ASN A 121 7.78 -8.38 11.56
C ASN A 121 7.44 -9.32 12.72
N ALA A 122 7.80 -8.98 13.97
CA ALA A 122 7.57 -9.85 15.11
C ALA A 122 6.24 -9.49 15.79
N ILE A 123 5.29 -10.42 15.81
CA ILE A 123 4.03 -10.29 16.54
C ILE A 123 4.15 -10.95 17.92
N LYS A 124 3.76 -10.21 18.96
CA LYS A 124 3.70 -10.75 20.33
C LYS A 124 2.35 -11.42 20.54
N VAL A 125 2.36 -12.74 20.66
CA VAL A 125 1.19 -13.56 20.90
C VAL A 125 1.14 -13.94 22.37
N ASN A 126 0.02 -13.66 23.02
CA ASN A 126 -0.28 -14.26 24.31
C ASN A 126 -1.11 -15.53 24.06
N VAL A 127 -0.51 -16.70 24.28
CA VAL A 127 -1.10 -17.96 23.89
C VAL A 127 -2.28 -18.29 24.79
N GLN A 128 -3.48 -18.32 24.22
CA GLN A 128 -4.72 -18.74 24.87
C GLN A 128 -5.27 -20.00 24.19
N GLY A 129 -6.41 -20.48 24.68
CA GLY A 129 -7.06 -21.67 24.12
C GLY A 129 -7.46 -21.53 22.66
N ASN A 130 -7.72 -20.30 22.18
CA ASN A 130 -8.08 -20.03 20.80
C ASN A 130 -6.89 -20.23 19.84
N GLU A 131 -5.69 -19.77 20.20
CA GLU A 131 -4.50 -19.92 19.35
C GLU A 131 -4.12 -21.40 19.18
N LEU A 132 -4.44 -22.24 20.18
CA LEU A 132 -4.19 -23.69 20.15
C LEU A 132 -5.39 -24.52 19.67
N ARG A 133 -6.43 -23.90 19.09
CA ARG A 133 -7.70 -24.58 18.75
C ARG A 133 -7.53 -25.79 17.83
N ASP A 134 -6.53 -25.77 16.95
CA ASP A 134 -6.22 -26.83 16.01
C ASP A 134 -5.02 -27.70 16.44
N SER A 135 -4.51 -27.47 17.66
CA SER A 135 -3.45 -28.24 18.32
C SER A 135 -3.94 -28.78 19.68
N PRO A 136 -4.94 -29.70 19.69
CA PRO A 136 -5.64 -30.12 20.92
C PRO A 136 -4.69 -30.75 21.95
N GLN A 137 -3.68 -31.52 21.52
CA GLN A 137 -2.69 -32.09 22.43
C GLN A 137 -1.93 -31.00 23.21
N ASN A 138 -1.52 -29.91 22.54
CA ASN A 138 -0.82 -28.80 23.17
C ASN A 138 -1.78 -27.94 24.01
N ARG A 139 -3.00 -27.71 23.54
CA ARG A 139 -4.06 -26.99 24.28
C ARG A 139 -4.38 -27.68 25.59
N ASP A 140 -4.67 -28.98 25.53
CA ASP A 140 -5.13 -29.77 26.66
C ASP A 140 -3.99 -30.06 27.65
N SER A 141 -2.73 -30.02 27.18
CA SER A 141 -1.56 -30.07 28.07
C SER A 141 -1.41 -28.84 28.97
N GLY A 142 -1.97 -27.69 28.56
CA GLY A 142 -1.87 -26.42 29.27
C GLY A 142 -0.48 -25.77 29.28
N THR A 143 0.57 -26.45 28.81
CA THR A 143 1.98 -26.01 28.90
C THR A 143 2.24 -24.63 28.31
N LEU A 144 1.58 -24.31 27.19
CA LEU A 144 1.78 -23.04 26.49
C LEU A 144 0.81 -21.95 26.92
N LEU A 145 -0.24 -22.28 27.68
CA LEU A 145 -1.27 -21.31 28.05
C LEU A 145 -0.68 -20.18 28.89
N ASN A 146 -1.12 -18.95 28.61
CA ASN A 146 -0.66 -17.69 29.22
C ASN A 146 0.81 -17.33 28.96
N SER A 147 1.50 -18.06 28.07
CA SER A 147 2.87 -17.72 27.66
C SER A 147 2.86 -16.61 26.61
N ASN A 148 3.82 -15.68 26.72
CA ASN A 148 4.07 -14.68 25.68
C ASN A 148 5.13 -15.20 24.71
N MET A 149 4.80 -15.26 23.43
CA MET A 149 5.68 -15.73 22.37
C MET A 149 5.83 -14.65 21.30
N TRP A 150 7.05 -14.48 20.80
CA TRP A 150 7.32 -13.63 19.64
C TRP A 150 7.36 -14.50 18.40
N ILE A 151 6.50 -14.20 17.44
CA ILE A 151 6.35 -14.95 16.20
C ILE A 151 6.78 -14.06 15.04
N ASP A 152 7.62 -14.55 14.14
CA ASP A 152 7.93 -13.84 12.89
C ASP A 152 6.76 -14.02 11.92
N ALA A 153 6.11 -12.92 11.55
CA ALA A 153 4.97 -12.90 10.64
C ALA A 153 5.31 -13.42 9.23
N ARG A 154 6.60 -13.43 8.86
CA ARG A 154 7.07 -13.88 7.54
C ARG A 154 7.15 -15.41 7.43
N ASP A 155 7.24 -16.11 8.56
CA ASP A 155 7.35 -17.57 8.61
C ASP A 155 5.99 -18.26 8.80
N LEU A 156 4.89 -17.51 8.67
CA LEU A 156 3.54 -18.02 8.84
C LEU A 156 3.08 -18.83 7.62
N THR A 157 2.36 -19.91 7.90
CA THR A 157 1.71 -20.75 6.90
C THR A 157 0.26 -20.31 6.72
N LEU A 158 -0.08 -19.87 5.50
CA LEU A 158 -1.44 -19.52 5.11
C LEU A 158 -2.30 -20.78 4.90
N VAL A 159 -3.46 -20.80 5.53
CA VAL A 159 -4.59 -21.70 5.27
C VAL A 159 -5.74 -20.85 4.71
N PRO A 160 -6.04 -20.95 3.40
CA PRO A 160 -7.03 -20.08 2.77
C PRO A 160 -8.44 -20.27 3.32
N ALA A 161 -9.24 -19.19 3.24
CA ALA A 161 -10.67 -19.21 3.48
C ALA A 161 -11.38 -20.36 2.73
N GLY A 162 -12.44 -20.90 3.32
CA GLY A 162 -13.16 -22.09 2.86
C GLY A 162 -12.55 -23.41 3.36
N THR A 163 -11.27 -23.42 3.74
CA THR A 163 -10.63 -24.62 4.29
C THR A 163 -11.14 -24.91 5.70
N GLY A 164 -11.75 -26.07 5.90
CA GLY A 164 -12.29 -26.49 7.20
C GLY A 164 -13.52 -25.69 7.66
N GLY A 165 -14.25 -25.05 6.74
CA GLY A 165 -15.48 -24.31 7.05
C GLY A 165 -15.29 -22.88 7.57
N TYR A 166 -14.06 -22.36 7.57
CA TYR A 166 -13.75 -21.00 8.00
C TYR A 166 -13.96 -19.99 6.87
N ALA A 167 -14.59 -18.85 7.16
CA ALA A 167 -14.89 -17.83 6.15
C ALA A 167 -13.71 -16.90 5.83
N THR A 168 -12.67 -16.88 6.67
CA THR A 168 -11.49 -16.02 6.50
C THR A 168 -10.23 -16.86 6.40
N ASP A 169 -9.20 -16.25 5.81
CA ASP A 169 -7.85 -16.80 5.83
C ASP A 169 -7.37 -17.00 7.27
N ARG A 170 -6.58 -18.06 7.47
CA ARG A 170 -5.94 -18.38 8.73
C ARG A 170 -4.42 -18.48 8.56
N TYR A 171 -3.67 -18.00 9.52
CA TYR A 171 -2.21 -17.98 9.52
C TYR A 171 -1.70 -18.76 10.72
N TYR A 172 -0.84 -19.74 10.45
CA TYR A 172 -0.30 -20.63 11.46
C TYR A 172 1.20 -20.50 11.60
N THR A 173 1.71 -20.66 12.82
CA THR A 173 3.13 -20.95 13.02
C THR A 173 3.50 -22.28 12.37
N ALA A 174 4.80 -22.49 12.12
CA ALA A 174 5.32 -23.76 11.64
C ALA A 174 4.73 -24.96 12.42
N GLY A 175 4.34 -26.00 11.67
CA GLY A 175 3.72 -27.21 12.23
C GLY A 175 2.27 -27.06 12.67
N GLY A 176 1.61 -25.91 12.45
CA GLY A 176 0.20 -25.72 12.81
C GLY A 176 -0.05 -25.48 14.30
N LEU A 177 1.01 -25.19 15.08
CA LEU A 177 0.92 -25.08 16.54
C LEU A 177 -0.01 -23.96 16.99
N LEU A 178 0.24 -22.73 16.53
CA LEU A 178 -0.54 -21.55 16.87
C LEU A 178 -1.25 -21.00 15.64
N GLU A 179 -2.54 -20.75 15.75
CA GLU A 179 -3.32 -19.94 14.82
C GLU A 179 -3.27 -18.48 15.29
N VAL A 180 -2.70 -17.58 14.48
CA VAL A 180 -2.33 -16.22 14.91
C VAL A 180 -2.95 -15.11 14.07
N SER A 181 -3.94 -15.41 13.22
CA SER A 181 -4.52 -14.42 12.30
C SER A 181 -5.16 -13.25 13.01
N GLY A 182 -5.75 -13.46 14.19
CA GLY A 182 -6.28 -12.36 15.00
C GLY A 182 -5.18 -11.35 15.36
N TYR A 183 -4.01 -11.83 15.79
CA TYR A 183 -2.88 -10.95 16.09
C TYR A 183 -2.34 -10.26 14.84
N LEU A 184 -2.20 -11.00 13.72
CA LEU A 184 -1.73 -10.44 12.45
C LEU A 184 -2.66 -9.34 11.92
N ASN A 185 -3.97 -9.60 11.92
CA ASN A 185 -5.00 -8.70 11.42
C ASN A 185 -5.16 -7.43 12.27
N ASN A 186 -4.80 -7.50 13.55
CA ASN A 186 -4.85 -6.40 14.52
C ASN A 186 -3.47 -5.78 14.79
N THR A 187 -2.43 -6.16 14.04
CA THR A 187 -1.13 -5.50 14.10
C THR A 187 -1.25 -4.12 13.48
N GLY A 188 -0.89 -3.10 14.26
CA GLY A 188 -0.90 -1.71 13.82
C GLY A 188 0.39 -1.36 13.09
N HIS A 189 0.26 -0.70 11.95
CA HIS A 189 1.39 -0.20 11.15
C HIS A 189 1.23 1.30 10.90
N LYS A 190 2.37 2.00 10.85
CA LYS A 190 2.44 3.38 10.35
C LYS A 190 2.38 3.40 8.83
N ILE A 191 1.90 4.51 8.27
CA ILE A 191 1.82 4.68 6.81
C ILE A 191 3.18 4.60 6.12
N GLY A 192 4.25 5.02 6.80
CA GLY A 192 5.63 4.90 6.30
C GLY A 192 6.01 3.45 5.97
N GLU A 193 5.55 2.48 6.76
CA GLU A 193 5.87 1.06 6.54
C GLU A 193 5.21 0.53 5.26
N TRP A 194 3.97 0.94 4.99
CA TRP A 194 3.24 0.51 3.80
C TRP A 194 3.68 1.22 2.51
N THR A 195 4.07 2.47 2.63
CA THR A 195 4.50 3.30 1.48
C THR A 195 5.98 3.13 1.14
N ALA A 196 6.76 2.43 1.96
CA ALA A 196 8.18 2.20 1.70
C ALA A 196 8.44 1.39 0.43
N VAL A 197 7.51 0.55 -0.05
CA VAL A 197 7.74 -0.33 -1.21
C VAL A 197 7.71 0.42 -2.55
N GLY A 198 7.20 1.65 -2.56
CA GLY A 198 6.88 2.39 -3.78
C GLY A 198 5.46 2.10 -4.27
N GLY A 199 5.06 2.88 -5.28
CA GLY A 199 3.70 2.97 -5.77
C GLY A 199 3.56 2.57 -7.23
N THR A 200 2.48 3.02 -7.87
CA THR A 200 2.14 2.65 -9.26
C THR A 200 1.91 3.87 -10.14
N ILE A 201 2.46 3.85 -11.35
CA ILE A 201 2.14 4.80 -12.42
C ILE A 201 1.31 4.08 -13.48
N THR A 202 0.08 4.56 -13.72
CA THR A 202 -0.78 4.05 -14.79
C THR A 202 -1.03 5.14 -15.83
N LEU A 203 -0.60 4.92 -17.07
CA LEU A 203 -0.83 5.82 -18.20
C LEU A 203 -1.75 5.10 -19.20
N SER A 204 -3.00 5.54 -19.30
CA SER A 204 -4.02 4.97 -20.18
C SER A 204 -4.36 5.96 -21.29
N ALA A 205 -3.98 5.67 -22.52
CA ALA A 205 -4.31 6.46 -23.70
C ALA A 205 -4.10 5.64 -24.98
N PRO A 206 -4.69 6.05 -26.12
CA PRO A 206 -4.33 5.49 -27.43
C PRO A 206 -2.83 5.62 -27.76
N GLU A 207 -2.17 6.65 -27.23
CA GLU A 207 -0.75 6.91 -27.44
C GLU A 207 -0.08 7.39 -26.15
N VAL A 208 1.05 6.78 -25.79
CA VAL A 208 1.91 7.22 -24.69
C VAL A 208 3.29 7.51 -25.26
N VAL A 209 3.77 8.74 -25.09
CA VAL A 209 5.08 9.18 -25.58
C VAL A 209 5.85 9.81 -24.43
N ALA A 210 7.06 9.30 -24.20
CA ALA A 210 8.01 9.89 -23.28
C ALA A 210 9.23 10.37 -24.07
N GLN A 211 9.59 11.64 -23.93
CA GLN A 211 10.83 12.16 -24.48
C GLN A 211 12.04 11.68 -23.67
N GLN A 212 13.19 11.62 -24.32
CA GLN A 212 14.45 11.36 -23.63
C GLN A 212 14.64 12.38 -22.50
N GLY A 213 14.91 11.88 -21.29
CA GLY A 213 15.07 12.71 -20.09
C GLY A 213 13.78 12.96 -19.29
N ALA A 214 12.62 12.43 -19.71
CA ALA A 214 11.49 12.27 -18.80
C ALA A 214 11.81 11.18 -17.76
N LEU A 215 11.45 11.40 -16.49
CA LEU A 215 11.71 10.49 -15.38
C LEU A 215 10.41 9.89 -14.83
N PHE A 216 10.35 8.56 -14.80
CA PHE A 216 9.29 7.80 -14.11
C PHE A 216 9.93 7.07 -12.95
N ASN A 217 9.78 7.60 -11.74
CA ASN A 217 10.39 7.03 -10.55
C ASN A 217 9.39 6.09 -9.85
N ILE A 218 9.67 4.79 -9.95
CA ILE A 218 8.91 3.72 -9.29
C ILE A 218 9.77 2.97 -8.26
N SER A 219 10.88 3.57 -7.83
CA SER A 219 11.80 2.92 -6.91
C SER A 219 11.14 2.64 -5.56
N GLY A 220 11.41 1.47 -4.99
CA GLY A 220 11.01 1.17 -3.61
C GLY A 220 12.04 1.64 -2.59
N GLY A 221 11.85 1.19 -1.36
CA GLY A 221 12.75 1.44 -0.25
C GLY A 221 14.09 0.74 -0.43
N ALA A 222 15.09 1.21 0.32
CA ALA A 222 16.43 0.66 0.35
C ALA A 222 16.71 -0.01 1.70
N VAL A 223 17.49 -1.09 1.68
CA VAL A 223 18.01 -1.72 2.90
C VAL A 223 19.26 -0.96 3.35
N GLN A 224 19.28 -0.46 4.59
CA GLN A 224 20.46 0.10 5.23
C GLN A 224 21.04 -0.96 6.19
N TYR A 225 22.35 -1.20 6.11
CA TYR A 225 23.10 -2.15 6.95
C TYR A 225 24.02 -1.44 7.93
#